data_AF-F3YAU7-F1
#
_entry.id   AF-F3YAU7-F1
#
_cell.length_a   1.000
_cell.length_b   1.000
_cell.length_c   1.000
_cell.angle_alpha   90.00
_cell.angle_beta   90.00
_cell.angle_gamma   90.00
#
_symmetry.space_group_name_H-M   'P 1'
#
loop_
_entity.id
_entity.type
_entity.pdbx_description
1 polymer ?
#
loop_
_entity_poly.entity_id
_entity_poly.type
_entity_poly.pdbx_seq_one_letter_code
_entity_poly.pdbx_strand_id
1 'polypeptide(L)'
;MLQLNENILTYSYEQLDFYLRIKVQLMRSLFVDKKLIVIDNIFAKLTTEQIQELFLLLKILTKKKQYTIILLTTNQKIAKVNDIGNNLNFITD
;
A
#
# COMPACT_ATOMS: atom_id res chain seq x y z
N MET A 1 8.54 -10.08 1.52
CA MET A 1 8.51 -8.95 2.47
C MET A 1 9.10 -7.75 1.74
N LEU A 2 8.27 -6.79 1.29
CA LEU A 2 8.53 -5.51 0.59
C LEU A 2 9.56 -5.42 -0.59
N GLN A 3 10.49 -6.37 -0.77
CA GLN A 3 11.52 -6.41 -1.82
C GLN A 3 12.25 -5.06 -2.00
N LEU A 4 12.69 -4.48 -0.88
CA LEU A 4 13.49 -3.26 -0.89
C LEU A 4 14.97 -3.65 -0.99
N ASN A 5 15.67 -3.09 -1.96
CA ASN A 5 17.14 -3.19 -2.03
C ASN A 5 17.74 -2.32 -0.92
N GLU A 6 18.80 -2.79 -0.26
CA GLU A 6 19.55 -2.06 0.77
C GLU A 6 20.06 -0.68 0.30
N ASN A 7 20.32 -0.54 -1.01
CA ASN A 7 20.65 0.73 -1.64
C ASN A 7 19.55 1.78 -1.48
N ILE A 8 18.32 1.41 -1.09
CA ILE A 8 17.27 2.38 -0.82
C ILE A 8 17.60 3.30 0.36
N LEU A 9 18.46 2.86 1.28
CA LEU A 9 18.86 3.62 2.46
C LEU A 9 19.80 4.79 2.12
N THR A 10 20.38 4.81 0.92
CA THR A 10 21.30 5.87 0.47
C THR A 10 20.60 6.96 -0.34
N TYR A 11 19.35 6.73 -0.76
CA TYR A 11 18.55 7.71 -1.49
C TYR A 11 17.78 8.64 -0.54
N SER A 12 17.72 9.92 -0.88
CA SER A 12 16.74 10.83 -0.28
C SER A 12 15.34 10.46 -0.76
N TYR A 13 14.32 10.83 0.02
CA TYR A 13 12.93 10.51 -0.33
C TYR A 13 12.52 11.06 -1.70
N GLU A 14 13.13 12.17 -2.12
CA GLU A 14 12.90 12.82 -3.42
C GLU A 14 13.51 12.05 -4.60
N GLN A 15 14.51 11.21 -4.34
CA GLN A 15 15.17 10.37 -5.35
C GLN A 15 14.43 9.06 -5.60
N LEU A 16 13.52 8.67 -4.70
CA LEU A 16 12.72 7.46 -4.86
C LEU A 16 11.62 7.67 -5.91
N ASP A 17 11.40 6.66 -6.75
CA ASP A 17 10.21 6.61 -7.59
C ASP A 17 8.93 6.54 -6.75
N PHE A 18 7.79 6.83 -7.39
CA PHE A 18 6.52 6.90 -6.69
C PHE A 18 6.16 5.58 -5.97
N TYR A 19 6.47 4.43 -6.55
CA TYR A 19 6.14 3.13 -5.97
C TYR A 19 7.05 2.76 -4.80
N LEU A 20 8.34 3.08 -4.89
CA LEU A 20 9.29 2.95 -3.78
C LEU A 20 8.92 3.84 -2.60
N ARG A 21 8.46 5.07 -2.85
CA ARG A 21 7.94 5.94 -1.79
C ARG A 21 6.77 5.30 -1.05
N ILE A 22 5.84 4.66 -1.76
CA ILE A 22 4.72 3.94 -1.14
C ILE A 22 5.25 2.79 -0.27
N LYS A 23 6.19 1.98 -0.77
CA LYS A 23 6.78 0.87 -0.01
C LYS A 23 7.49 1.37 1.26
N VAL A 24 8.21 2.50 1.19
CA VAL A 24 8.87 3.12 2.35
C VAL A 24 7.84 3.66 3.36
N GLN A 25 6.77 4.29 2.91
CA GLN A 25 5.68 4.73 3.80
C GLN A 25 5.02 3.56 4.52
N LEU A 26 4.72 2.47 3.80
CA LEU A 26 4.18 1.25 4.39
C LEU A 26 5.16 0.67 5.42
N MET A 27 6.44 0.61 5.08
CA MET A 27 7.49 0.15 6.00
C MET A 27 7.52 0.98 7.29
N ARG A 28 7.45 2.32 7.20
CA ARG A 28 7.36 3.20 8.38
C ARG A 28 6.15 2.88 9.23
N SER A 29 4.97 2.67 8.62
CA SER A 29 3.77 2.28 9.37
C SER A 29 3.94 0.95 10.11
N LEU A 30 4.69 0.00 9.53
CA LEU A 30 5.01 -1.27 10.19
C LEU A 30 5.93 -1.10 11.40
N PHE A 31 6.90 -0.19 11.34
CA PHE A 31 7.83 0.07 12.45
C PHE A 31 7.20 0.80 13.63
N VAL A 32 6.19 1.64 13.39
CA VAL A 32 5.51 2.43 14.44
C VAL A 32 4.37 1.63 15.10
N ASP A 33 4.17 0.36 14.71
CA ASP A 33 3.06 -0.51 15.11
C ASP A 33 1.67 0.15 15.06
N LYS A 34 1.52 1.12 14.14
CA LYS A 34 0.22 1.75 13.89
C LYS A 34 -0.60 0.77 13.08
N LYS A 35 -1.51 0.06 13.75
CA LYS A 35 -2.44 -0.89 13.12
C LYS A 35 -3.43 -0.24 12.16
N LEU A 36 -3.41 1.09 11.96
CA LEU A 36 -4.21 1.78 10.95
C LEU A 36 -3.29 2.41 9.90
N ILE A 37 -3.51 2.07 8.63
CA ILE A 37 -2.84 2.67 7.47
C ILE A 37 -3.90 3.30 6.57
N VAL A 38 -3.71 4.57 6.20
CA VAL A 38 -4.53 5.25 5.20
C VAL A 38 -3.68 5.46 3.96
N ILE A 39 -4.20 5.08 2.80
CA ILE A 39 -3.51 5.19 1.51
C ILE A 39 -4.45 5.92 0.55
N ASP A 40 -3.99 7.03 0.00
CA ASP A 40 -4.81 7.94 -0.81
C ASP A 40 -4.42 7.93 -2.29
N ASN A 41 -5.38 7.53 -3.13
CA ASN A 41 -5.44 7.66 -4.58
C ASN A 41 -4.13 7.37 -5.35
N ILE A 42 -3.34 6.42 -4.85
CA ILE A 42 -2.03 6.10 -5.42
C ILE A 42 -2.13 5.35 -6.75
N PHE A 43 -3.27 4.73 -7.02
CA PHE A 43 -3.40 3.75 -8.09
C PHE A 43 -3.31 4.34 -9.50
N ALA A 44 -3.64 5.63 -9.68
CA ALA A 44 -3.55 6.30 -10.98
C ALA A 44 -2.12 6.35 -11.55
N LYS A 45 -1.11 6.19 -10.69
CA LYS A 45 0.32 6.27 -11.04
C LYS A 45 1.01 4.90 -11.07
N LEU A 46 0.28 3.82 -10.88
CA LEU A 46 0.83 2.47 -10.80
C LEU A 46 0.48 1.67 -12.05
N THR A 47 1.41 0.82 -12.50
CA THR A 47 1.13 -0.17 -13.53
C THR A 47 0.25 -1.30 -12.98
N THR A 48 -0.38 -2.07 -13.86
CA THR A 48 -1.20 -3.24 -13.46
C THR A 48 -0.41 -4.22 -12.58
N GLU A 49 0.86 -4.48 -12.91
CA GLU A 49 1.74 -5.36 -12.13
C GLU A 49 2.01 -4.81 -10.73
N GLN A 50 2.33 -3.52 -10.62
CA GLN A 50 2.55 -2.85 -9.33
C GLN A 50 1.29 -2.87 -8.47
N ILE A 51 0.11 -2.70 -9.07
CA ILE A 51 -1.17 -2.79 -8.38
C ILE A 51 -1.38 -4.20 -7.81
N GLN A 52 -1.10 -5.25 -8.59
CA GLN A 52 -1.23 -6.64 -8.14
C GLN A 52 -0.25 -6.96 -6.99
N GLU A 53 1.01 -6.55 -7.12
CA GLU A 53 2.02 -6.74 -6.07
C GLU A 53 1.63 -6.00 -4.78
N LEU A 54 1.16 -4.75 -4.90
CA LEU A 54 0.67 -3.96 -3.79
C LEU A 54 -0.52 -4.65 -3.09
N PHE A 55 -1.50 -5.14 -3.85
CA PHE A 55 -2.65 -5.84 -3.25
C PHE A 55 -2.26 -7.10 -2.49
N LEU A 56 -1.32 -7.88 -3.02
CA LEU A 56 -0.78 -9.05 -2.31
C LEU A 56 -0.16 -8.63 -0.98
N LEU A 57 0.58 -7.52 -0.98
CA LEU A 57 1.20 -6.98 0.22
C LEU A 57 0.16 -6.50 1.23
N LEU A 58 -0.81 -5.68 0.82
CA LEU A 58 -1.89 -5.20 1.69
C LEU A 58 -2.67 -6.37 2.30
N LYS A 59 -2.95 -7.43 1.52
CA LYS A 59 -3.59 -8.66 2.01
C LYS A 59 -2.77 -9.38 3.08
N ILE A 60 -1.44 -9.42 2.95
CA ILE A 60 -0.57 -9.99 3.98
C ILE A 60 -0.63 -9.14 5.25
N LEU A 61 -0.62 -7.81 5.13
CA LEU A 61 -0.69 -6.90 6.27
C LEU A 61 -2.02 -7.00 7.01
N THR A 62 -3.15 -7.07 6.29
CA THR A 62 -4.47 -7.19 6.92
C THR A 62 -4.68 -8.56 7.56
N LYS A 63 -4.33 -9.65 6.88
CA LYS A 63 -4.59 -11.02 7.37
C LYS A 63 -3.60 -11.51 8.42
N LYS A 64 -2.30 -11.31 8.20
CA LYS A 64 -1.25 -11.89 9.09
C LYS A 64 -0.84 -10.94 10.20
N LYS A 65 -0.97 -9.62 9.99
CA LYS A 65 -0.48 -8.61 10.92
C LYS A 65 -1.61 -7.80 11.57
N GLN A 66 -2.87 -8.07 11.22
CA GLN A 66 -4.07 -7.42 11.78
C GLN A 66 -4.07 -5.89 11.61
N TYR A 67 -3.54 -5.40 10.49
CA TYR A 67 -3.64 -3.98 10.14
C TYR A 67 -5.02 -3.71 9.55
N THR A 68 -5.66 -2.62 9.99
CA THR A 68 -6.75 -1.95 9.31
C THR A 68 -6.15 -1.04 8.24
N ILE A 69 -6.60 -1.21 7.00
CA ILE A 69 -6.13 -0.40 5.87
C ILE A 69 -7.34 0.28 5.23
N ILE A 70 -7.27 1.61 5.11
CA ILE A 70 -8.26 2.42 4.42
C ILE A 70 -7.64 2.86 3.08
N LEU A 71 -8.27 2.45 1.99
CA LEU A 71 -7.91 2.81 0.63
C LEU A 71 -8.89 3.86 0.10
N LEU A 72 -8.39 5.06 -0.18
CA LEU A 72 -9.13 6.08 -0.91
C LEU A 72 -8.78 5.93 -2.38
N THR A 73 -9.78 5.82 -3.26
CA THR A 73 -9.53 5.68 -4.70
C THR A 73 -10.70 6.17 -5.51
N THR A 74 -10.42 6.92 -6.57
CA THR A 74 -11.43 7.28 -7.59
C THR A 74 -11.60 6.17 -8.63
N ASN A 75 -10.72 5.15 -8.61
CA ASN A 75 -10.77 4.03 -9.54
C ASN A 75 -11.80 2.99 -9.08
N GLN A 76 -13.03 3.08 -9.63
CA GLN A 76 -14.13 2.18 -9.31
C GLN A 76 -13.83 0.70 -9.58
N LYS A 77 -12.97 0.37 -10.55
CA LYS A 77 -12.58 -1.02 -10.81
C LYS A 77 -11.80 -1.57 -9.62
N ILE A 78 -10.90 -0.76 -9.06
CA ILE A 78 -10.08 -1.14 -7.90
C ILE A 78 -10.94 -1.31 -6.65
N ALA A 79 -11.92 -0.42 -6.45
CA ALA A 79 -12.86 -0.52 -5.34
C ALA A 79 -13.75 -1.79 -5.40
N LYS A 80 -14.14 -2.22 -6.61
CA LYS A 80 -14.98 -3.41 -6.81
C LYS A 80 -14.23 -4.74 -6.70
N VAL A 81 -12.92 -4.74 -6.92
CA VAL A 81 -12.15 -5.99 -7.06
C VAL A 81 -11.92 -6.71 -5.72
N ASN A 82 -12.19 -6.09 -4.57
CA ASN A 82 -11.59 -6.55 -3.33
C ASN A 82 -12.53 -6.58 -2.11
N ASP A 83 -13.36 -7.62 -2.07
CA ASP A 83 -13.93 -8.16 -0.84
C ASP A 83 -12.84 -8.92 -0.02
N ILE A 84 -11.69 -8.27 0.22
CA ILE A 84 -10.53 -8.85 0.92
C ILE A 84 -10.72 -8.72 2.44
N GLY A 85 -11.85 -9.18 2.95
CA GLY A 85 -12.15 -9.29 4.39
C GLY A 85 -12.26 -7.95 5.14
N ASN A 86 -12.86 -8.03 6.34
CA ASN A 86 -13.40 -6.92 7.14
C ASN A 86 -12.46 -5.76 7.51
N ASN A 87 -11.17 -5.81 7.14
CA ASN A 87 -10.15 -4.84 7.55
C ASN A 87 -9.52 -4.05 6.38
N LEU A 88 -10.01 -4.24 5.15
CA LEU A 88 -9.66 -3.41 3.99
C LEU A 88 -10.89 -2.62 3.56
N ASN A 89 -10.91 -1.32 3.85
CA ASN A 89 -12.06 -0.47 3.54
C ASN A 89 -11.75 0.41 2.34
N PHE A 90 -12.66 0.48 1.38
CA PHE A 90 -12.59 1.38 0.24
C PHE A 90 -13.52 2.57 0.48
N ILE A 91 -13.02 3.77 0.24
CA ILE A 91 -13.84 4.97 0.14
C ILE A 91 -13.68 5.48 -1.29
N THR A 92 -14.81 5.58 -1.97
CA THR A 92 -14.93 6.12 -3.33
C THR A 92 -15.79 7.36 -3.27
N ASP A 93 -15.42 8.39 -4.04
CA ASP A 93 -16.33 9.49 -4.41
C ASP A 93 -17.39 9.03 -5.42
#